data_AF-A0A832GEV2-F1
#
_entry.id   AF-A0A832GEV2-F1
#
_cell.length_a   1.000
_cell.length_b   1.000
_cell.length_c   1.000
_cell.angle_alpha   90.00
_cell.angle_beta   90.00
_cell.angle_gamma   90.00
#
_symmetry.space_group_name_H-M   'P 1'
#
loop_
_entity.id
_entity.type
_entity.pdbx_description
1 polymer ?
#
loop_
_entity_poly.entity_id
_entity_poly.type
_entity_poly.pdbx_seq_one_letter_code
_entity_poly.pdbx_strand_id
1 'polypeptide(L)'
;MSEYAGQYERVPACPADRCKGEFASIHAKLDRLDEAIRGNSKPGIQLRLDRLEAAEAVRSRLLWIIAGSVVSLAVAAVWKIIFGA
;
A
#
# COMPACT_ATOMS: atom_id res chain seq x y z
N MET A 1 -3.17 22.63 -7.18
CA MET A 1 -2.63 21.35 -7.70
C MET A 1 -2.83 21.16 -9.21
N SER A 2 -3.15 22.22 -9.99
CA SER A 2 -3.46 22.14 -11.42
C SER A 2 -2.36 22.70 -12.34
N GLU A 3 -1.22 23.13 -11.79
CA GLU A 3 -0.17 23.87 -12.53
C GLU A 3 0.92 23.00 -13.16
N TYR A 4 0.88 21.68 -13.02
CA TYR A 4 1.97 20.79 -13.49
C TYR A 4 1.79 20.23 -14.90
N ALA A 5 0.70 20.51 -15.60
CA ALA A 5 0.41 19.94 -16.92
C ALA A 5 1.11 20.65 -18.10
N GLY A 6 1.72 21.82 -17.89
CA GLY A 6 2.24 22.66 -18.99
C GLY A 6 3.73 22.50 -19.33
N GLN A 7 4.49 21.69 -18.58
CA GLN A 7 5.96 21.74 -18.64
C GLN A 7 6.62 20.70 -19.57
N TYR A 8 5.88 19.72 -20.09
CA TYR A 8 6.45 18.68 -20.95
C TYR A 8 6.45 19.03 -22.46
N GLU A 9 5.85 20.16 -22.85
CA GLU A 9 5.66 20.54 -24.27
C GLU A 9 6.83 21.33 -24.89
N ARG A 10 7.96 21.52 -24.19
CA ARG A 10 9.06 22.40 -24.65
C ARG A 10 10.36 21.67 -25.03
N VAL A 11 10.27 20.46 -25.58
CA VAL A 11 11.43 19.84 -26.25
C VAL A 11 11.55 20.47 -27.64
N PRO A 12 12.67 21.11 -28.01
CA PRO A 12 12.83 21.70 -29.33
C PRO A 12 12.67 20.60 -30.39
N ALA A 13 11.75 20.81 -31.33
CA ALA A 13 11.52 19.90 -32.43
C ALA A 13 12.79 19.81 -33.30
N CYS A 14 13.61 18.79 -33.05
CA CYS A 14 14.68 18.42 -33.98
C CYS A 14 14.03 18.02 -35.31
N PRO A 15 14.60 18.42 -36.47
CA PRO A 15 14.10 17.99 -37.77
C PRO A 15 14.04 16.46 -37.78
N ALA A 16 12.86 15.93 -38.08
CA ALA A 16 12.41 14.57 -37.76
C ALA A 16 13.29 13.45 -38.33
N ASP A 17 14.37 13.74 -39.04
CA ASP A 17 15.10 12.75 -39.84
C ASP A 17 16.54 12.50 -39.35
N ARG A 18 17.09 13.34 -38.45
CA ARG A 18 18.48 13.18 -37.97
C ARG A 18 18.65 12.59 -36.57
N CYS A 19 17.61 12.55 -35.76
CA CYS A 19 17.71 12.10 -34.36
C CYS A 19 16.86 10.87 -34.03
N LYS A 20 16.09 10.31 -34.97
CA LYS A 20 15.18 9.18 -34.69
C LYS A 20 15.89 7.92 -34.14
N GLY A 21 17.09 7.60 -34.65
CA GLY A 21 17.82 6.39 -34.24
C GLY A 21 18.34 6.44 -32.79
N GLU A 22 18.96 7.57 -32.42
CA GLU A 22 19.50 7.78 -31.07
C GLU A 22 18.38 7.83 -30.03
N PHE A 23 17.28 8.53 -30.31
CA PHE A 23 16.12 8.58 -29.40
C PHE A 23 15.37 7.25 -29.30
N ALA A 24 15.29 6.45 -30.37
CA ALA A 24 14.70 5.11 -30.30
C ALA A 24 15.48 4.20 -29.34
N SER A 25 16.81 4.31 -29.32
CA SER A 25 17.64 3.55 -28.39
C SER A 25 17.46 3.98 -26.92
N ILE A 26 17.23 5.27 -26.69
CA ILE A 26 16.99 5.84 -25.35
C ILE A 26 15.60 5.45 -24.85
N HIS A 27 14.57 5.57 -25.69
CA HIS A 27 13.21 5.14 -25.33
C HIS A 27 13.15 3.65 -25.04
N ALA A 28 13.81 2.80 -25.83
CA ALA A 28 13.87 1.36 -25.57
C ALA A 28 14.57 1.00 -24.25
N LYS A 29 15.57 1.79 -23.83
CA LYS A 29 16.20 1.62 -22.51
C LYS A 29 15.29 2.09 -21.38
N LEU A 30 14.60 3.22 -21.56
CA LEU A 30 13.63 3.72 -20.59
C LEU A 30 12.48 2.74 -20.39
N ASP A 31 11.93 2.19 -21.48
CA ASP A 31 10.83 1.21 -21.43
C ASP A 31 11.24 -0.05 -20.66
N ARG A 32 12.49 -0.52 -20.83
CA ARG A 32 13.00 -1.68 -20.06
C ARG A 32 13.19 -1.37 -18.59
N LEU A 33 13.60 -0.16 -18.25
CA LEU A 33 13.73 0.29 -16.87
C LEU A 33 12.35 0.46 -16.22
N ASP A 34 11.39 1.03 -16.94
CA ASP A 34 10.01 1.17 -16.48
C ASP A 34 9.31 -0.19 -16.33
N GLU A 35 9.55 -1.13 -17.23
CA GLU A 35 9.05 -2.50 -17.12
C GLU A 35 9.68 -3.23 -15.92
N ALA A 36 10.99 -3.06 -15.69
CA ALA A 36 11.66 -3.62 -14.52
C ALA A 36 11.17 -2.97 -13.20
N ILE A 37 10.91 -1.67 -13.19
CA ILE A 37 10.38 -0.94 -12.02
C ILE A 37 8.91 -1.32 -11.77
N ARG A 38 8.06 -1.43 -12.80
CA ARG A 38 6.67 -1.90 -12.68
C ARG A 38 6.57 -3.38 -12.27
N GLY A 39 7.44 -4.23 -12.81
CA GLY A 39 7.50 -5.65 -12.47
C GLY A 39 7.94 -5.90 -11.03
N ASN A 40 8.86 -5.09 -10.50
CA ASN A 40 9.41 -5.25 -9.14
C ASN A 40 8.61 -4.52 -8.04
N SER A 41 7.80 -3.52 -8.40
CA SER A 41 7.05 -2.70 -7.43
C SER A 41 5.82 -3.40 -6.83
N LYS A 42 5.26 -4.43 -7.48
CA LYS A 42 4.17 -5.25 -6.93
C LYS A 42 4.61 -6.30 -5.89
N PRO A 43 5.60 -7.17 -6.16
CA PRO A 43 5.90 -8.29 -5.27
C PRO A 43 6.44 -7.85 -3.90
N GLY A 44 7.29 -6.83 -3.84
CA GLY A 44 7.94 -6.41 -2.58
C GLY A 44 7.03 -5.65 -1.61
N ILE A 45 6.08 -4.85 -2.13
CA ILE A 45 5.16 -4.06 -1.30
C ILE A 45 3.98 -4.92 -0.84
N GLN A 46 3.43 -5.77 -1.72
CA GLN A 46 2.33 -6.66 -1.35
C GLN A 46 2.75 -7.66 -0.28
N LEU A 47 3.96 -8.21 -0.34
CA LEU A 47 4.47 -9.15 0.69
C LEU A 47 4.57 -8.53 2.10
N ARG A 48 4.79 -7.21 2.22
CA ARG A 48 4.84 -6.54 3.53
C ARG A 48 3.47 -6.03 3.97
N LEU A 49 2.64 -5.60 3.02
CA LEU A 49 1.27 -5.18 3.30
C LEU A 49 0.42 -6.37 3.77
N ASP A 50 0.54 -7.52 3.13
CA ASP A 50 -0.21 -8.75 3.43
C ASP A 50 0.13 -9.29 4.84
N ARG A 51 1.39 -9.13 5.28
CA ARG A 51 1.79 -9.44 6.66
C ARG A 51 1.24 -8.48 7.70
N LEU A 52 1.10 -7.20 7.37
CA LEU A 52 0.52 -6.20 8.28
C LEU A 52 -0.99 -6.38 8.39
N GLU A 53 -1.66 -6.66 7.27
CA GLU A 53 -3.10 -6.92 7.20
C GLU A 53 -3.47 -8.20 7.97
N ALA A 54 -2.68 -9.27 7.82
CA ALA A 54 -2.82 -10.48 8.62
C ALA A 54 -2.61 -10.23 10.13
N ALA A 55 -1.64 -9.40 10.50
CA ALA A 55 -1.40 -9.06 11.91
C ALA A 55 -2.52 -8.22 12.52
N GLU A 56 -3.12 -7.32 11.75
CA GLU A 56 -4.24 -6.47 12.17
C GLU A 56 -5.53 -7.27 12.34
N ALA A 57 -5.80 -8.22 11.44
CA ALA A 57 -6.93 -9.14 11.54
C ALA A 57 -6.87 -10.03 12.80
N VAL A 58 -5.66 -10.45 13.20
CA VAL A 58 -5.47 -11.23 14.44
C VAL A 58 -5.63 -10.33 15.67
N ARG A 59 -5.09 -9.11 15.65
CA ARG A 59 -5.21 -8.15 16.77
C ARG A 59 -6.65 -7.76 17.06
N SER A 60 -7.46 -7.49 16.04
CA SER A 60 -8.87 -7.10 16.23
C SER A 60 -9.68 -8.22 16.90
N ARG A 61 -9.47 -9.47 16.50
CA ARG A 61 -10.09 -10.64 17.15
C ARG A 61 -9.63 -10.80 18.60
N LEU A 62 -8.34 -10.65 18.87
CA LEU A 62 -7.81 -10.73 20.24
C LEU A 62 -8.38 -9.64 21.15
N LEU A 63 -8.47 -8.40 20.66
CA LEU A 63 -9.09 -7.30 21.40
C LEU A 63 -10.55 -7.59 21.73
N TRP A 64 -11.29 -8.18 20.79
CA TRP A 64 -12.68 -8.60 21.03
C TRP A 64 -12.80 -9.69 22.10
N ILE A 65 -11.90 -10.68 22.11
CA ILE A 65 -11.88 -11.74 23.12
C ILE A 65 -11.54 -11.16 24.51
N ILE A 66 -10.56 -10.25 24.59
CA ILE A 66 -10.18 -9.59 25.85
C ILE A 66 -11.32 -8.71 26.37
N ALA A 67 -11.96 -7.93 25.49
CA ALA A 67 -13.10 -7.11 25.88
C ALA A 67 -14.26 -7.98 26.39
N GLY A 68 -14.57 -9.07 25.68
CA GLY A 68 -15.58 -10.05 26.09
C GLY A 68 -15.27 -10.66 27.46
N SER A 69 -14.04 -11.10 27.69
CA SER A 69 -13.64 -11.73 28.96
C SER A 69 -13.73 -10.76 30.14
N VAL A 70 -13.29 -9.51 29.97
CA VAL A 70 -13.41 -8.46 30.99
C VAL A 70 -14.86 -8.19 31.34
N VAL A 71 -15.73 -8.04 30.33
CA VAL A 71 -17.17 -7.82 30.54
C VAL A 71 -17.81 -9.00 31.25
N SER A 72 -17.54 -10.23 30.82
CA SER A 72 -18.07 -11.43 31.47
C SER A 72 -17.64 -11.54 32.94
N LEU A 73 -16.38 -11.21 33.25
CA LEU A 73 -15.84 -11.27 34.60
C LEU A 73 -16.43 -10.17 35.49
N ALA A 74 -16.63 -8.97 34.96
CA ALA A 74 -17.30 -7.88 35.66
C ALA A 74 -18.77 -8.22 35.98
N VAL A 75 -19.51 -8.77 35.01
CA VAL A 75 -20.90 -9.20 35.22
C VAL A 75 -20.97 -10.32 36.26
N ALA A 76 -20.06 -11.29 36.21
CA ALA A 76 -20.01 -12.37 37.20
C ALA A 76 -19.71 -11.84 38.62
N ALA A 77 -18.80 -10.87 38.75
CA ALA A 77 -18.49 -10.23 40.02
C ALA A 77 -19.69 -9.46 40.59
N VAL A 78 -20.38 -8.66 39.75
CA VAL A 78 -21.60 -7.94 40.16
C VAL A 78 -22.70 -8.90 40.55
N TRP A 79 -22.90 -9.98 39.79
CA TRP A 79 -23.89 -11.01 40.11
C TRP A 79 -23.61 -11.65 41.48
N LYS A 80 -22.34 -11.97 41.74
CA LYS A 80 -21.91 -12.50 43.04
C LYS A 80 -22.15 -11.53 44.19
N ILE A 81 -22.01 -10.22 43.98
CA ILE A 81 -22.30 -9.20 45.01
C ILE A 81 -23.80 -9.10 45.29
N ILE A 82 -24.64 -9.20 44.26
CA ILE A 82 -26.09 -9.01 44.38
C ILE A 82 -26.80 -10.27 44.91
N PHE A 83 -26.45 -11.44 44.37
CA PHE A 83 -27.14 -12.71 44.64
C PHE A 83 -26.32 -13.69 45.48
N GLY A 84 -25.05 -13.38 45.77
CA GLY A 84 -24.19 -14.15 46.65
C GLY A 84 -24.31 -13.68 48.10
N ALA A 85 -25.48 -13.90 48.69
CA ALA A 85 -25.66 -14.08 50.14
C ALA A 85 -26.09 -15.54 50.37
#